data_AF-A0A2W0E3L1-F1
#
_entry.id   AF-A0A2W0E3L1-F1
#
_cell.length_a   1.000
_cell.length_b   1.000
_cell.length_c   1.000
_cell.angle_alpha   90.00
_cell.angle_beta   90.00
_cell.angle_gamma   90.00
#
_symmetry.space_group_name_H-M   'P 1'
#
loop_
_entity.id
_entity.type
_entity.pdbx_description
1 polymer ?
#
loop_
_entity_poly.entity_id
_entity_poly.type
_entity_poly.pdbx_seq_one_letter_code
_entity_poly.pdbx_strand_id
1 'polypeptide(L)' 'MSYVHDNPGGSEAHGVDLVDGDAPAIRILVHGDLPTTIEHEGRTWLATGDAHDAGDDDTPPIAIYRPV' A
#
# COMPACT_ATOMS: atom_id res chain seq x y z
N MET A 1 -22.64 -13.45 -6.12
CA MET A 1 -21.42 -12.63 -6.26
C MET A 1 -21.07 -12.09 -4.88
N SER A 2 -19.89 -12.43 -4.35
CA SER A 2 -19.35 -11.79 -3.15
C SER A 2 -18.63 -10.52 -3.61
N TYR A 3 -19.11 -9.35 -3.20
CA TYR A 3 -18.34 -8.12 -3.35
C TYR A 3 -17.62 -7.89 -2.02
N VAL A 4 -16.29 -7.99 -2.05
CA VAL A 4 -15.45 -7.52 -0.95
C VAL A 4 -15.50 -5.99 -1.02
N HIS A 5 -16.10 -5.38 0.00
CA HIS A 5 -16.07 -3.94 0.21
C HIS A 5 -15.10 -3.66 1.36
N ASP A 6 -13.80 -3.81 1.08
CA ASP A 6 -12.76 -3.34 1.99
C ASP A 6 -12.36 -1.92 1.58
N ASN A 7 -13.21 -0.95 1.94
CA ASN A 7 -12.70 0.31 2.43
C ASN A 7 -13.80 1.03 3.22
N PRO A 8 -13.86 0.88 4.56
CA PRO A 8 -14.69 1.78 5.36
C PRO A 8 -14.01 3.14 5.27
N GLY A 9 -14.56 4.01 4.43
CA GLY A 9 -14.08 5.37 4.20
C GLY A 9 -13.82 6.10 5.52
N GLY A 10 -12.55 6.13 5.91
CA GLY A 10 -11.96 7.03 6.88
C GLY A 10 -10.80 7.71 6.17
N SER A 11 -10.81 9.03 6.13
CA SER A 11 -9.97 9.90 5.30
C SER A 11 -8.46 9.87 5.62
N GLU A 12 -7.97 8.82 6.27
CA GLU A 12 -6.61 8.70 6.84
C GLU A 12 -5.95 7.35 6.50
N ALA A 13 -6.50 6.57 5.56
CA ALA A 13 -5.91 5.31 5.13
C ALA A 13 -5.15 5.49 3.80
N HIS A 14 -3.87 5.13 3.80
CA HIS A 14 -3.02 5.09 2.61
C HIS A 14 -2.95 3.67 2.05
N GLY A 15 -3.09 3.54 0.74
CA GLY A 15 -2.76 2.31 0.04
C GLY A 15 -1.25 2.13 -0.03
N VAL A 16 -0.79 0.91 0.25
CA VAL A 16 0.62 0.52 0.12
C VAL A 16 0.73 -0.79 -0.65
N ASP A 17 1.61 -0.80 -1.65
CA ASP A 17 2.02 -2.01 -2.38
C ASP A 17 3.42 -2.44 -1.93
N LEU A 18 3.49 -3.68 -1.42
CA LEU A 18 4.75 -4.37 -1.15
C LEU A 18 5.14 -5.15 -2.42
N VAL A 19 6.19 -4.71 -3.10
CA VAL A 19 6.63 -5.26 -4.40
C VAL A 19 7.96 -6.00 -4.27
N ASP A 20 7.97 -7.28 -4.61
CA ASP A 20 9.14 -8.16 -4.56
C ASP A 20 9.45 -8.71 -5.95
N GLY A 21 10.31 -7.98 -6.68
CA GLY A 21 10.66 -8.32 -8.06
C GLY A 21 9.43 -8.43 -8.96
N ASP A 22 9.30 -9.59 -9.62
CA ASP A 22 8.18 -9.91 -10.52
C ASP A 22 7.02 -10.64 -9.81
N ALA A 23 7.11 -10.85 -8.49
CA ALA A 23 6.02 -11.45 -7.74
C ALA A 23 4.80 -10.51 -7.70
N PRO A 24 3.58 -11.06 -7.59
CA PRO A 24 2.38 -10.23 -7.40
C PRO A 24 2.52 -9.33 -6.17
N ALA A 25 2.19 -8.05 -6.32
CA ALA A 25 2.24 -7.09 -5.24
C ALA A 25 1.24 -7.45 -4.12
N ILE A 26 1.64 -7.28 -2.88
CA ILE A 26 0.75 -7.40 -1.71
C ILE A 26 0.24 -6.00 -1.38
N ARG A 27 -1.08 -5.82 -1.42
CA ARG A 27 -1.73 -4.55 -1.07
C ARG A 27 -2.19 -4.55 0.38
N ILE A 28 -1.79 -3.53 1.12
CA ILE A 28 -2.22 -3.27 2.49
C ILE A 28 -2.74 -1.84 2.63
N LEU A 29 -3.48 -1.60 3.71
CA LEU A 29 -3.91 -0.26 4.12
C LEU A 29 -3.13 0.14 5.38
N VAL A 30 -2.56 1.34 5.35
CA VAL A 30 -1.87 1.95 6.50
C VAL A 30 -2.69 3.14 6.97
N HIS A 31 -3.09 3.13 8.24
CA HIS A 31 -3.82 4.24 8.84
C HIS A 31 -2.86 5.24 9.51
N GLY A 32 -3.11 6.52 9.32
CA GLY A 32 -2.23 7.60 9.78
C GLY A 32 -1.04 7.81 8.86
N ASP A 33 0.03 8.41 9.35
CA ASP A 33 1.20 8.73 8.53
C ASP A 33 1.89 7.48 7.96
N LEU A 34 2.31 7.55 6.70
CA LEU A 34 3.11 6.50 6.07
C LEU A 34 4.51 6.40 6.70
N PRO A 35 4.87 5.26 7.30
CA PRO A 35 6.18 5.09 7.92
C PRO A 35 7.27 4.87 6.87
N THR A 36 8.53 5.20 7.15
CA THR A 36 9.63 4.92 6.21
C THR A 36 9.85 3.42 5.96
N THR A 37 9.50 2.58 6.94
CA THR A 37 9.63 1.11 6.85
C THR A 37 8.38 0.40 7.35
N ILE A 38 8.10 -0.77 6.78
CA ILE A 38 6.98 -1.65 7.18
C ILE A 38 7.51 -3.06 7.45
N GLU A 39 7.06 -3.69 8.53
CA GLU A 39 7.29 -5.11 8.80
C GLU A 39 6.10 -5.93 8.30
N HIS A 40 6.35 -6.87 7.40
CA HIS A 40 5.33 -7.77 6.86
C HIS A 40 5.91 -9.15 6.59
N GLU A 41 5.23 -10.19 7.11
CA GLU A 41 5.67 -11.60 7.01
C GLU A 41 7.11 -11.86 7.50
N GLY A 42 7.54 -11.14 8.55
CA GLY A 42 8.89 -11.27 9.10
C GLY A 42 10.00 -10.66 8.24
N ARG A 43 9.63 -9.81 7.28
CA ARG A 43 10.54 -9.05 6.43
C ARG A 43 10.30 -7.55 6.60
N THR A 44 11.39 -6.78 6.54
CA THR A 44 11.35 -5.32 6.47
C THR A 44 11.20 -4.87 5.03
N TRP A 45 10.33 -3.89 4.81
CA TRP A 45 10.08 -3.25 3.53
C TRP A 45 10.37 -1.76 3.65
N LEU A 46 11.10 -1.19 2.70
CA LEU A 46 11.51 0.21 2.69
C LEU A 46 10.72 1.00 1.66
N ALA A 47 10.25 2.18 2.04
CA ALA A 47 9.59 3.11 1.13
C ALA A 47 10.53 3.48 -0.02
N THR A 48 10.03 3.40 -1.25
CA THR A 48 10.82 3.73 -2.45
C THR A 48 10.75 5.20 -2.83
N GLY A 49 9.68 5.89 -2.40
CA GLY A 49 9.32 7.22 -2.90
C GLY A 49 8.47 7.19 -4.17
N ASP A 50 8.33 6.01 -4.81
CA ASP A 50 7.45 5.80 -5.94
C ASP A 50 6.02 5.50 -5.46
N ALA A 51 5.04 5.78 -6.33
CA ALA A 51 3.65 5.44 -6.10
C ALA A 51 2.93 5.03 -7.39
N HIS A 52 1.95 4.13 -7.27
CA HIS A 52 1.00 3.84 -8.34
C HIS A 52 -0.17 4.83 -8.28
N ASP A 53 -0.62 5.23 -9.46
CA ASP A 53 -1.89 5.92 -9.60
C ASP A 53 -3.03 4.98 -9.21
N ALA A 54 -3.94 5.45 -8.37
CA ALA A 54 -5.11 4.70 -7.92
C ALA A 54 -6.26 4.74 -8.95
N GLY A 55 -6.14 5.53 -10.02
CA GLY A 55 -7.02 5.53 -11.18
C GLY A 55 -8.17 6.53 -11.14
N ASP A 56 -8.44 7.12 -9.97
CA ASP A 56 -9.37 8.24 -9.79
C ASP A 56 -8.60 9.43 -9.22
N ASP A 57 -8.83 10.64 -9.76
CA ASP A 57 -8.14 11.87 -9.34
C ASP A 57 -8.31 12.20 -7.84
N ASP A 58 -9.41 11.70 -7.23
CA ASP A 58 -9.74 11.93 -5.82
C ASP A 58 -9.22 10.82 -4.88
N THR A 59 -8.60 9.75 -5.42
CA THR A 59 -8.05 8.67 -4.60
C THR A 59 -6.55 8.90 -4.35
N PRO A 60 -6.09 8.87 -3.08
CA PRO A 60 -4.66 9.01 -2.78
C PRO A 60 -3.81 7.98 -3.52
N PRO A 61 -2.62 8.37 -4.02
CA PRO A 61 -1.74 7.45 -4.71
C PRO A 61 -1.25 6.33 -3.76
N ILE A 62 -0.94 5.19 -4.34
CA ILE A 62 -0.59 3.96 -3.61
C ILE A 62 0.93 3.88 -3.49
N ALA A 63 1.47 4.04 -2.29
CA ALA A 63 2.91 4.07 -2.07
C ALA A 63 3.55 2.70 -2.30
N ILE A 64 4.78 2.67 -2.84
CA ILE A 64 5.49 1.42 -3.15
C ILE A 64 6.63 1.21 -2.16
N TYR A 65 6.68 0.00 -1.58
CA TYR A 65 7.77 -0.45 -0.72
C TYR A 65 8.42 -1.71 -1.32
N ARG A 66 9.72 -1.87 -1.08
CA ARG A 66 10.52 -3.01 -1.54
C ARG A 66 11.26 -3.67 -0.37
N PRO A 67 11.51 -4.99 -0.42
CA PRO A 67 12.23 -5.67 0.65
C PRO A 67 13.68 -5.16 0.72
N VAL A 68 14.23 -5.14 1.94
CA VAL A 68 15.64 -4.78 2.21
C VAL A 68 16.55 -6.00 2.14
#